data_AF-A0A059LPP0-F1
#
_entry.id   AF-A0A059LPP0-F1
#
_cell.length_a   1.000
_cell.length_b   1.000
_cell.length_c   1.000
_cell.angle_alpha   90.00
_cell.angle_beta   90.00
_cell.angle_gamma   90.00
#
_symmetry.space_group_name_H-M   'P 1'
#
loop_
_entity.id
_entity.type
_entity.pdbx_description
1 polymer ?
#
loop_
_entity_poly.entity_id
_entity_poly.type
_entity_poly.pdbx_seq_one_letter_code
_entity_poly.pdbx_strand_id
1 'polypeptide(L)'
;MRAYAREQRRQGRILGLVPTMFSVNEDFSVYPRGLERDLELLKEAGCHAVFLPSSLYHPGTNAPTAADTSMVICKIFNIVDPDVAIFGKKDYQQWRVLERMARDLDFGIEVVGMDTVREEDGVALSSRNALLSPEHRAAAPAIYKALRSAADAVCGGKNRSAQEIAAAVSNSIALAGGSVDYVHVVDAETMAPLTVFGPRLALIAVAAFFGSVRLIDNIEVPPVEA
;
A
#
# COMPACT_ATOMS: atom_id res chain seq x y z
N MET A 1 -14.34 3.94 24.68
CA MET A 1 -13.74 3.70 23.34
C MET A 1 -13.85 2.22 22.94
N ARG A 2 -13.12 1.28 23.58
CA ARG A 2 -13.23 -0.18 23.30
C ARG A 2 -14.66 -0.71 23.36
N ALA A 3 -15.42 -0.35 24.40
CA ALA A 3 -16.82 -0.75 24.52
C ALA A 3 -17.71 -0.25 23.36
N TYR A 4 -17.44 0.96 22.87
CA TYR A 4 -18.18 1.53 21.74
C TYR A 4 -17.84 0.84 20.42
N ALA A 5 -16.55 0.60 20.16
CA ALA A 5 -16.13 -0.10 18.94
C ALA A 5 -16.66 -1.54 18.88
N ARG A 6 -16.63 -2.26 20.01
CA ARG A 6 -17.26 -3.59 20.13
C ARG A 6 -18.76 -3.58 19.90
N GLU A 7 -19.46 -2.53 20.36
CA GLU A 7 -20.88 -2.39 20.08
C GLU A 7 -21.15 -2.13 18.59
N GLN A 8 -20.32 -1.34 17.91
CA GLN A 8 -20.44 -1.17 16.45
C GLN A 8 -20.20 -2.50 15.71
N ARG A 9 -19.19 -3.28 16.12
CA ARG A 9 -18.92 -4.63 15.59
C ARG A 9 -20.14 -5.55 15.75
N ARG A 10 -20.73 -5.60 16.95
CA ARG A 10 -21.93 -6.40 17.24
C ARG A 10 -23.12 -6.04 16.35
N GLN A 11 -23.17 -4.79 15.86
CA GLN A 11 -24.19 -4.29 14.96
C GLN A 11 -23.84 -4.45 13.47
N GLY A 12 -22.72 -5.12 13.13
CA GLY A 12 -22.30 -5.37 11.75
C GLY A 12 -21.90 -4.09 10.99
N ARG A 13 -21.45 -3.05 11.69
CA ARG A 13 -21.22 -1.72 11.12
C ARG A 13 -19.81 -1.58 10.54
N ILE A 14 -19.72 -0.95 9.37
CA ILE A 14 -18.45 -0.59 8.73
C ILE A 14 -17.82 0.58 9.48
N LEU A 15 -16.59 0.38 9.96
CA LEU A 15 -15.77 1.40 10.61
C LEU A 15 -14.69 1.91 9.64
N GLY A 16 -14.71 3.22 9.36
CA GLY A 16 -13.69 3.90 8.59
C GLY A 16 -12.56 4.41 9.48
N LEU A 17 -11.35 4.42 8.93
CA LEU A 17 -10.15 5.02 9.54
C LEU A 17 -9.64 6.13 8.63
N VAL A 18 -9.34 7.30 9.19
CA VAL A 18 -8.79 8.40 8.41
C VAL A 18 -7.26 8.25 8.28
N PRO A 19 -6.69 8.30 7.06
CA PRO A 19 -5.28 7.98 6.79
C PRO A 19 -4.24 8.82 7.53
N THR A 20 -4.60 10.04 7.93
CA THR A 20 -3.70 11.00 8.61
C THR A 20 -3.15 10.48 9.94
N MET A 21 -3.71 9.40 10.49
CA MET A 21 -3.24 8.74 11.71
C MET A 21 -2.03 7.80 11.50
N PHE A 22 -1.64 7.50 10.26
CA PHE A 22 -0.61 6.51 9.93
C PHE A 22 0.67 7.12 9.33
N SER A 23 0.62 8.40 8.97
CA SER A 23 1.76 9.08 8.37
C SER A 23 2.74 9.49 9.48
N VAL A 24 3.77 8.68 9.73
CA VAL A 24 4.97 9.10 10.48
C VAL A 24 6.18 9.30 9.55
N ASN A 25 5.91 9.41 8.25
CA ASN A 25 6.94 9.51 7.22
C ASN A 25 7.59 10.90 7.18
N GLU A 26 8.71 10.99 6.47
CA GLU A 26 9.50 12.22 6.23
C GLU A 26 8.65 13.42 5.77
N ASP A 27 7.52 13.15 5.11
CA ASP A 27 6.58 14.14 4.57
C ASP A 27 5.50 14.57 5.57
N PHE A 28 5.56 14.20 6.87
CA PHE A 28 4.46 14.46 7.82
C PHE A 28 4.01 15.92 7.87
N SER A 29 4.95 16.86 7.75
CA SER A 29 4.68 18.30 7.75
C SER A 29 3.90 18.78 6.53
N VAL A 30 4.04 18.10 5.39
CA VAL A 30 3.44 18.47 4.10
C VAL A 30 2.36 17.49 3.64
N TYR A 31 2.09 16.43 4.41
CA TYR A 31 1.08 15.44 4.07
C TYR A 31 -0.31 16.09 3.99
N PRO A 32 -1.06 15.92 2.87
CA PRO A 32 -2.38 16.53 2.72
C PRO A 32 -3.34 16.09 3.83
N ARG A 33 -4.06 17.06 4.44
CA ARG A 33 -5.05 16.81 5.48
C ARG A 33 -6.35 17.51 5.11
N GLY A 34 -7.47 16.80 5.19
CA GLY A 34 -8.80 17.35 4.91
C GLY A 34 -9.88 16.56 5.61
N LEU A 35 -9.99 16.72 6.93
CA LEU A 35 -10.88 15.91 7.76
C LEU A 35 -12.34 16.02 7.33
N GLU A 36 -12.84 17.23 7.06
CA GLU A 36 -14.23 17.42 6.63
C GLU A 36 -14.52 16.64 5.34
N ARG A 37 -13.63 16.78 4.35
CA ARG A 37 -13.73 16.06 3.07
C ARG A 37 -13.66 14.55 3.25
N ASP A 38 -12.74 14.06 4.08
CA ASP A 38 -12.59 12.62 4.34
C ASP A 38 -13.85 12.04 4.99
N LEU A 39 -14.48 12.78 5.91
CA LEU A 39 -15.72 12.40 6.56
C LEU A 39 -16.91 12.37 5.60
N GLU A 40 -17.00 13.33 4.67
CA GLU A 40 -18.01 13.35 3.62
C GLU A 40 -17.89 12.13 2.70
N LEU A 41 -16.68 11.85 2.21
CA LEU A 41 -16.41 10.68 1.36
C LEU A 41 -16.71 9.36 2.08
N LEU A 42 -16.35 9.23 3.35
CA LEU A 42 -16.66 8.04 4.14
C LEU A 42 -18.18 7.88 4.31
N LYS A 43 -18.90 8.97 4.57
CA LYS A 43 -20.37 8.94 4.68
C LYS A 43 -21.02 8.52 3.36
N GLU A 44 -20.58 9.06 2.24
CA GLU A 44 -21.06 8.69 0.90
C GLU A 44 -20.77 7.22 0.57
N ALA A 45 -19.63 6.69 1.01
CA ALA A 45 -19.25 5.29 0.88
C ALA A 45 -20.03 4.34 1.82
N GLY A 46 -20.98 4.83 2.62
CA GLY A 46 -21.79 4.02 3.54
C GLY A 46 -21.07 3.65 4.85
N CYS A 47 -20.03 4.40 5.22
CA CYS A 47 -19.35 4.21 6.50
C CYS A 47 -20.28 4.58 7.67
N HIS A 48 -20.37 3.70 8.66
CA HIS A 48 -21.31 3.85 9.78
C HIS A 48 -20.70 4.60 10.98
N ALA A 49 -19.39 4.51 11.12
CA ALA A 49 -18.63 5.16 12.18
C ALA A 49 -17.22 5.47 11.68
N VAL A 50 -16.60 6.49 12.23
CA VAL A 50 -15.19 6.82 11.95
C VAL A 50 -14.41 6.81 13.26
N PHE A 51 -13.29 6.11 13.27
CA PHE A 51 -12.40 6.10 14.43
C PHE A 51 -11.40 7.25 14.35
N LEU A 52 -11.57 8.24 15.22
CA LEU A 52 -10.79 9.48 15.30
C LEU A 52 -10.30 9.76 16.73
N PRO A 53 -9.34 8.98 17.27
CA PRO A 53 -8.73 9.26 18.56
C PRO A 53 -7.96 10.58 18.53
N SER A 54 -8.07 11.37 19.60
CA SER A 54 -7.22 12.56 19.81
C SER A 54 -5.76 12.21 20.05
N SER A 55 -5.50 11.02 20.60
CA SER A 55 -4.16 10.41 20.69
C SER A 55 -4.29 8.89 20.71
N LEU A 56 -3.42 8.21 19.97
CA LEU A 56 -3.20 6.77 20.10
C LEU A 56 -2.18 6.43 21.19
N TYR A 57 -1.46 7.40 21.75
CA TYR A 57 -0.34 7.16 22.65
C TYR A 57 -0.62 7.72 24.05
N HIS A 58 -0.04 7.07 25.05
CA HIS A 58 -0.13 7.56 26.42
C HIS A 58 0.74 8.81 26.59
N PRO A 59 0.36 9.76 27.47
CA PRO A 59 1.23 10.88 27.78
C PRO A 59 2.63 10.41 28.21
N GLY A 60 3.68 11.00 27.64
CA GLY A 60 5.07 10.66 27.97
C GLY A 60 5.68 9.47 27.22
N THR A 61 4.93 8.80 26.33
CA THR A 61 5.53 7.84 25.39
C THR A 61 6.02 8.57 24.15
N ASN A 62 7.24 8.27 23.68
CA ASN A 62 7.72 8.76 22.40
C ASN A 62 6.75 8.34 21.29
N ALA A 63 6.47 9.25 20.36
CA ALA A 63 5.73 8.89 19.16
C ALA A 63 6.50 7.78 18.43
N PRO A 64 5.83 6.72 17.97
CA PRO A 64 6.47 5.71 17.15
C PRO A 64 7.10 6.35 15.92
N THR A 65 8.12 5.69 15.41
CA THR A 65 8.77 6.01 14.14
C THR A 65 7.97 5.43 12.96
N ALA A 66 8.30 5.80 11.72
CA ALA A 66 7.68 5.20 10.52
C ALA A 66 7.79 3.65 10.48
N ALA A 67 8.82 3.09 11.12
CA ALA A 67 9.02 1.64 11.26
C ALA A 67 7.95 0.93 12.12
N ASP A 68 7.11 1.68 12.84
CA ASP A 68 6.17 1.14 13.83
C ASP A 68 4.72 1.08 13.32
N THR A 69 4.49 1.16 11.99
CA THR A 69 3.13 1.09 11.42
C THR A 69 2.38 -0.17 11.88
N SER A 70 3.06 -1.32 11.95
CA SER A 70 2.48 -2.57 12.47
C SER A 70 2.09 -2.45 13.96
N MET A 71 2.83 -1.70 14.76
CA MET A 71 2.49 -1.45 16.18
C MET A 71 1.22 -0.60 16.29
N VAL A 72 1.10 0.44 15.46
CA VAL A 72 -0.11 1.28 15.40
C VAL A 72 -1.33 0.43 15.02
N ILE A 73 -1.20 -0.39 13.98
CA ILE A 73 -2.29 -1.27 13.52
C ILE A 73 -2.61 -2.34 14.56
N CYS A 74 -1.61 -2.94 15.20
CA CYS A 74 -1.81 -3.88 16.31
C CYS A 74 -2.62 -3.24 17.46
N LYS A 75 -2.31 -1.99 17.81
CA LYS A 75 -3.08 -1.24 18.81
C LYS A 75 -4.52 -1.01 18.35
N ILE A 76 -4.73 -0.69 17.07
CA ILE A 76 -6.07 -0.50 16.49
C ILE A 76 -6.86 -1.81 16.49
N PHE A 77 -6.27 -2.94 16.09
CA PHE A 77 -6.90 -4.26 16.17
C PHE A 77 -7.38 -4.57 17.59
N ASN A 78 -6.57 -4.26 18.61
CA ASN A 78 -6.96 -4.42 20.02
C ASN A 78 -8.04 -3.43 20.51
N ILE A 79 -8.22 -2.29 19.86
CA ILE A 79 -9.20 -1.27 20.26
C ILE A 79 -10.54 -1.51 19.56
N VAL A 80 -10.46 -1.71 18.25
CA VAL A 80 -11.59 -1.86 17.34
C VAL A 80 -12.14 -3.27 17.41
N ASP A 81 -11.26 -4.27 17.51
CA ASP A 81 -11.62 -5.69 17.56
C ASP A 81 -12.48 -6.09 16.34
N PRO A 82 -12.01 -5.87 15.08
CA PRO A 82 -12.82 -6.11 13.89
C PRO A 82 -12.95 -7.60 13.56
N ASP A 83 -13.94 -7.99 12.76
CA ASP A 83 -13.98 -9.32 12.13
C ASP A 83 -13.14 -9.35 10.85
N VAL A 84 -13.17 -8.26 10.08
CA VAL A 84 -12.46 -8.08 8.81
C VAL A 84 -11.74 -6.74 8.81
N ALA A 85 -10.49 -6.71 8.33
CA ALA A 85 -9.71 -5.50 8.12
C ALA A 85 -9.21 -5.43 6.67
N ILE A 86 -9.49 -4.32 5.99
CA ILE A 86 -9.21 -4.14 4.57
C ILE A 86 -8.03 -3.20 4.37
N PHE A 87 -7.06 -3.61 3.56
CA PHE A 87 -5.87 -2.82 3.21
C PHE A 87 -5.66 -2.79 1.70
N GLY A 88 -5.18 -1.66 1.17
CA GLY A 88 -4.88 -1.55 -0.26
C GLY A 88 -3.58 -2.26 -0.64
N LYS A 89 -3.62 -3.11 -1.64
CA LYS A 89 -2.45 -3.82 -2.21
C LYS A 89 -1.41 -2.89 -2.82
N LYS A 90 -1.71 -1.60 -3.02
CA LYS A 90 -0.71 -0.58 -3.40
C LYS A 90 0.50 -0.60 -2.46
N ASP A 91 0.24 -0.76 -1.17
CA ASP A 91 1.26 -0.93 -0.13
C ASP A 91 1.40 -2.43 0.20
N TYR A 92 1.74 -3.23 -0.81
CA TYR A 92 1.66 -4.71 -0.78
C TYR A 92 2.37 -5.34 0.40
N GLN A 93 3.60 -4.90 0.68
CA GLN A 93 4.39 -5.42 1.80
C GLN A 93 3.72 -5.15 3.14
N GLN A 94 3.10 -3.97 3.31
CA GLN A 94 2.36 -3.65 4.53
C GLN A 94 1.18 -4.62 4.69
N TRP A 95 0.37 -4.81 3.64
CA TRP A 95 -0.74 -5.75 3.69
C TRP A 95 -0.28 -7.18 4.08
N ARG A 96 0.76 -7.72 3.43
CA ARG A 96 1.30 -9.05 3.74
C ARG A 96 1.86 -9.16 5.17
N VAL A 97 2.53 -8.10 5.66
CA VAL A 97 3.00 -8.05 7.06
C VAL A 97 1.82 -8.05 8.04
N LEU A 98 0.76 -7.30 7.75
CA LEU A 98 -0.41 -7.21 8.62
C LEU A 98 -1.25 -8.50 8.61
N GLU A 99 -1.37 -9.14 7.45
CA GLU A 99 -2.00 -10.46 7.30
C GLU A 99 -1.24 -11.52 8.12
N ARG A 100 0.09 -11.55 7.98
CA ARG A 100 0.95 -12.42 8.80
C ARG A 100 0.84 -12.11 10.29
N MET A 101 0.84 -10.82 10.66
CA MET A 101 0.70 -10.39 12.06
C MET A 101 -0.64 -10.84 12.64
N ALA A 102 -1.74 -10.71 11.90
CA ALA A 102 -3.06 -11.15 12.34
C ALA A 102 -3.09 -12.66 12.63
N ARG A 103 -2.46 -13.46 11.75
CA ARG A 103 -2.31 -14.91 11.90
C ARG A 103 -1.40 -15.29 13.08
N ASP A 104 -0.19 -14.73 13.13
CA ASP A 104 0.87 -15.15 14.07
C ASP A 104 0.58 -14.72 15.51
N LEU A 105 -0.29 -13.71 15.70
CA LEU A 105 -0.73 -13.24 17.01
C LEU A 105 -2.18 -13.65 17.36
N ASP A 106 -2.74 -14.62 16.61
CA ASP A 106 -4.05 -15.23 16.88
C ASP A 106 -5.20 -14.22 17.03
N PHE A 107 -5.20 -13.16 16.21
CA PHE A 107 -6.19 -12.08 16.33
C PHE A 107 -7.62 -12.51 15.95
N GLY A 108 -7.79 -13.58 15.16
CA GLY A 108 -9.09 -13.96 14.62
C GLY A 108 -9.69 -12.93 13.66
N ILE A 109 -8.85 -12.09 13.06
CA ILE A 109 -9.23 -11.04 12.09
C ILE A 109 -8.91 -11.54 10.68
N GLU A 110 -9.87 -11.46 9.76
CA GLU A 110 -9.61 -11.66 8.33
C GLU A 110 -8.99 -10.39 7.73
N VAL A 111 -7.77 -10.49 7.19
CA VAL A 111 -7.07 -9.34 6.59
C VAL A 111 -7.14 -9.42 5.07
N VAL A 112 -7.93 -8.55 4.45
CA VAL A 112 -8.23 -8.58 3.02
C VAL A 112 -7.44 -7.52 2.27
N GLY A 113 -6.77 -7.93 1.18
CA GLY A 113 -6.08 -7.03 0.26
C GLY A 113 -7.02 -6.57 -0.86
N MET A 114 -7.33 -5.27 -0.92
CA MET A 114 -8.05 -4.65 -2.04
C MET A 114 -7.09 -4.23 -3.14
N ASP A 115 -7.48 -4.46 -4.39
CA ASP A 115 -6.67 -4.08 -5.54
C ASP A 115 -6.40 -2.57 -5.58
N THR A 116 -5.23 -2.22 -6.10
CA THR A 116 -4.81 -0.83 -6.27
C THR A 116 -5.78 -0.09 -7.18
N VAL A 117 -6.47 0.91 -6.64
CA VAL A 117 -7.26 1.85 -7.44
C VAL A 117 -6.32 2.80 -8.16
N ARG A 118 -6.61 3.09 -9.42
CA ARG A 118 -5.77 3.88 -10.32
C ARG A 118 -6.55 5.04 -10.90
N GLU A 119 -5.84 6.11 -11.23
CA GLU A 119 -6.34 7.20 -12.08
C GLU A 119 -6.52 6.69 -13.53
N GLU A 120 -7.22 7.45 -14.38
CA GLU A 120 -7.51 7.05 -15.77
C GLU A 120 -6.26 6.76 -16.59
N ASP A 121 -5.15 7.44 -16.29
CA ASP A 121 -3.85 7.26 -16.94
C ASP A 121 -2.98 6.15 -16.32
N GLY A 122 -3.52 5.44 -15.32
CA GLY A 122 -2.92 4.27 -14.70
C GLY A 122 -2.07 4.54 -13.46
N VAL A 123 -1.86 5.81 -13.08
CA VAL A 123 -1.13 6.15 -11.84
C VAL A 123 -1.91 5.60 -10.64
N ALA A 124 -1.23 4.89 -9.74
CA ALA A 124 -1.83 4.41 -8.51
C ALA A 124 -2.31 5.59 -7.66
N LEU A 125 -3.57 5.55 -7.18
CA LEU A 125 -4.11 6.62 -6.35
C LEU A 125 -3.31 6.75 -5.05
N SER A 126 -2.87 7.96 -4.76
CA SER A 126 -2.05 8.28 -3.61
C SER A 126 -2.22 9.74 -3.23
N SER A 127 -2.34 10.04 -1.94
CA SER A 127 -2.33 11.43 -1.45
C SER A 127 -1.05 12.17 -1.87
N ARG A 128 0.06 11.45 -2.08
CA ARG A 128 1.32 12.01 -2.58
C ARG A 128 1.25 12.54 -4.01
N ASN A 129 0.27 12.12 -4.81
CA ASN A 129 0.12 12.61 -6.19
C ASN A 129 -0.12 14.13 -6.21
N ALA A 130 -0.77 14.67 -5.17
CA ALA A 130 -0.99 16.11 -5.01
C ALA A 130 0.30 16.93 -4.78
N LEU A 131 1.41 16.27 -4.43
CA LEU A 131 2.72 16.90 -4.22
C LEU A 131 3.55 16.99 -5.51
N LEU A 132 3.12 16.32 -6.59
CA LEU A 132 3.83 16.32 -7.86
C LEU A 132 3.65 17.67 -8.57
N SER A 133 4.74 18.16 -9.19
CA SER A 133 4.60 19.24 -10.18
C SER A 133 3.83 18.73 -11.41
N PRO A 134 3.24 19.62 -12.24
CA PRO A 134 2.55 19.20 -13.46
C PRO A 134 3.41 18.33 -14.39
N GLU A 135 4.70 18.65 -14.52
CA GLU A 135 5.68 17.88 -15.30
C GLU A 135 5.88 16.47 -14.73
N HIS A 136 6.16 16.38 -13.43
CA HIS A 136 6.36 15.10 -12.75
C HIS A 136 5.08 14.25 -12.73
N ARG A 137 3.90 14.87 -12.59
CA ARG A 137 2.61 14.18 -12.68
C ARG A 137 2.38 13.62 -14.08
N ALA A 138 2.71 14.36 -15.13
CA ALA A 138 2.60 13.87 -16.51
C ALA A 138 3.54 12.69 -16.81
N ALA A 139 4.68 12.60 -16.10
CA ALA A 139 5.65 11.52 -16.24
C ALA A 139 5.33 10.28 -15.39
N ALA A 140 4.65 10.44 -14.24
CA ALA A 140 4.30 9.36 -13.31
C ALA A 140 3.62 8.11 -13.90
N PRO A 141 2.77 8.19 -14.95
CA PRO A 141 2.22 7.01 -15.63
C PRO A 141 3.27 6.02 -16.15
N ALA A 142 4.52 6.44 -16.32
CA ALA A 142 5.63 5.59 -16.74
C ALA A 142 5.86 4.41 -15.80
N ILE A 143 5.60 4.54 -14.48
CA ILE A 143 5.75 3.42 -13.52
C ILE A 143 4.82 2.27 -13.92
N TYR A 144 3.52 2.54 -14.05
CA TYR A 144 2.54 1.50 -14.34
C TYR A 144 2.73 0.92 -15.75
N LYS A 145 3.08 1.76 -16.75
CA LYS A 145 3.43 1.29 -18.10
C LYS A 145 4.62 0.33 -18.07
N ALA A 146 5.66 0.64 -17.30
CA ALA A 146 6.83 -0.22 -17.14
C ALA A 146 6.48 -1.55 -16.46
N LEU A 147 5.70 -1.51 -15.38
CA LEU A 147 5.20 -2.70 -14.67
C LEU A 147 4.36 -3.60 -15.58
N ARG A 148 3.42 -3.03 -16.34
CA ARG A 148 2.59 -3.77 -17.32
C ARG A 148 3.45 -4.44 -18.38
N SER A 149 4.36 -3.68 -18.99
CA SER A 149 5.27 -4.21 -20.01
C SER A 149 6.15 -5.34 -19.47
N ALA A 150 6.61 -5.23 -18.22
CA ALA A 150 7.34 -6.29 -17.54
C ALA A 150 6.50 -7.55 -17.30
N ALA A 151 5.28 -7.40 -16.77
CA ALA A 151 4.35 -8.51 -16.56
C ALA A 151 4.00 -9.22 -17.88
N ASP A 152 3.69 -8.46 -18.93
CA ASP A 152 3.38 -8.98 -20.26
C ASP A 152 4.59 -9.71 -20.88
N ALA A 153 5.82 -9.21 -20.65
CA ALA A 153 7.04 -9.86 -21.12
C ALA A 153 7.29 -11.22 -20.46
N VAL A 154 7.02 -11.33 -19.16
CA VAL A 154 7.12 -12.60 -18.42
C VAL A 154 6.06 -13.59 -18.90
N CYS A 155 4.80 -13.14 -18.99
CA CYS A 155 3.68 -14.00 -19.41
C CYS A 155 3.79 -14.42 -20.88
N GLY A 156 4.45 -13.62 -21.72
CA GLY A 156 4.71 -13.93 -23.13
C GLY A 156 5.82 -14.96 -23.37
N GLY A 157 6.33 -15.63 -22.33
CA GLY A 157 7.33 -16.71 -22.45
C GLY A 157 8.71 -16.24 -22.87
N LYS A 158 9.00 -14.93 -22.78
CA LYS A 158 10.37 -14.43 -22.92
C LYS A 158 11.06 -14.83 -21.63
N ASN A 159 11.84 -15.91 -21.68
CA ASN A 159 12.51 -16.55 -20.54
C ASN A 159 13.52 -15.59 -19.89
N ARG A 160 13.01 -14.59 -19.17
CA ARG A 160 13.74 -13.47 -18.59
C ARG A 160 13.89 -13.72 -17.10
N SER A 161 15.11 -13.54 -16.62
CA SER A 161 15.40 -13.52 -15.20
C SER A 161 14.70 -12.35 -14.50
N ALA A 162 14.48 -12.51 -13.21
CA ALA A 162 13.99 -11.44 -12.34
C ALA A 162 14.86 -10.17 -12.43
N GLN A 163 16.19 -10.34 -12.57
CA GLN A 163 17.13 -9.23 -12.71
C GLN A 163 16.94 -8.46 -14.02
N GLU A 164 16.75 -9.14 -15.14
CA GLU A 164 16.50 -8.49 -16.43
C GLU A 164 15.18 -7.73 -16.44
N ILE A 165 14.15 -8.28 -15.79
CA ILE A 165 12.86 -7.61 -15.62
C ILE A 165 13.01 -6.36 -14.74
N ALA A 166 13.68 -6.48 -13.60
CA ALA A 166 13.94 -5.33 -12.73
C ALA A 166 14.70 -4.22 -13.47
N ALA A 167 15.74 -4.57 -14.22
CA ALA A 167 16.51 -3.62 -15.02
C ALA A 167 15.67 -2.94 -16.12
N ALA A 168 14.79 -3.69 -16.80
CA ALA A 168 13.91 -3.14 -17.82
C ALA A 168 12.91 -2.13 -17.24
N VAL A 169 12.32 -2.43 -16.08
CA VAL A 169 11.43 -1.51 -15.36
C VAL A 169 12.20 -0.25 -14.94
N SER A 170 13.38 -0.42 -14.34
CA SER A 170 14.21 0.70 -13.90
C SER A 170 14.57 1.64 -15.06
N ASN A 171 15.01 1.08 -16.19
CA ASN A 171 15.38 1.85 -17.38
C ASN A 171 14.19 2.61 -17.95
N SER A 172 13.00 2.00 -17.99
CA SER A 172 11.80 2.66 -18.50
C SER A 172 11.38 3.85 -17.63
N ILE A 173 11.52 3.75 -16.31
CA ILE A 173 11.21 4.84 -15.38
C ILE A 173 12.25 5.96 -15.50
N ALA A 174 13.54 5.60 -15.60
CA ALA A 174 14.64 6.55 -15.79
C ALA A 174 14.50 7.38 -17.08
N LEU A 175 14.12 6.74 -18.19
CA LEU A 175 13.88 7.42 -19.47
C LEU A 175 12.71 8.40 -19.41
N ALA A 176 11.76 8.20 -18.50
CA ALA A 176 10.64 9.12 -18.25
C ALA A 176 10.99 10.24 -17.26
N GLY A 177 12.24 10.32 -16.78
CA GLY A 177 12.68 11.33 -15.82
C GLY A 177 12.48 10.96 -14.35
N GLY A 178 12.11 9.71 -14.05
CA GLY A 178 12.03 9.21 -12.67
C GLY A 178 13.39 8.70 -12.16
N SER A 179 13.67 8.87 -10.88
CA SER A 179 14.83 8.27 -10.22
C SER A 179 14.40 7.05 -9.42
N VAL A 180 14.85 5.86 -9.80
CA VAL A 180 14.43 4.60 -9.17
C VAL A 180 15.13 4.43 -7.82
N ASP A 181 14.34 4.17 -6.78
CA ASP A 181 14.83 3.78 -5.45
C ASP A 181 15.07 2.26 -5.43
N TYR A 182 14.03 1.49 -5.76
CA TYR A 182 14.15 0.06 -5.97
C TYR A 182 13.18 -0.47 -7.02
N VAL A 183 13.58 -1.60 -7.61
CA VAL A 183 12.68 -2.55 -8.25
C VAL A 183 12.99 -3.93 -7.70
N HIS A 184 12.02 -4.54 -7.02
CA HIS A 184 12.14 -5.88 -6.47
C HIS A 184 11.19 -6.83 -7.17
N VAL A 185 11.69 -8.02 -7.50
CA VAL A 185 10.90 -9.13 -7.98
C VAL A 185 10.92 -10.20 -6.90
N VAL A 186 9.76 -10.47 -6.32
CA VAL A 186 9.62 -11.33 -5.14
C VAL A 186 8.47 -12.30 -5.31
N ASP A 187 8.47 -13.36 -4.52
CA ASP A 187 7.29 -14.21 -4.34
C ASP A 187 6.21 -13.41 -3.61
N ALA A 188 4.99 -13.36 -4.16
CA ALA A 188 3.92 -12.50 -3.66
C ALA A 188 3.40 -12.94 -2.27
N GLU A 189 3.63 -14.18 -1.87
CA GLU A 189 3.19 -14.68 -0.57
C GLU A 189 4.26 -14.40 0.51
N THR A 190 5.48 -14.82 0.24
CA THR A 190 6.59 -14.86 1.21
C THR A 190 7.45 -13.60 1.21
N MET A 191 7.31 -12.74 0.18
CA MET A 191 8.19 -11.60 -0.11
C MET A 191 9.67 -12.01 -0.32
N ALA A 192 9.96 -13.29 -0.52
CA ALA A 192 11.32 -13.77 -0.78
C ALA A 192 11.78 -13.34 -2.19
N PRO A 193 13.03 -12.88 -2.37
CA PRO A 193 13.56 -12.55 -3.69
C PRO A 193 13.47 -13.72 -4.67
N LEU A 194 13.07 -13.44 -5.90
CA LEU A 194 13.07 -14.40 -7.00
C LEU A 194 14.27 -14.16 -7.92
N THR A 195 14.81 -15.24 -8.47
CA THR A 195 15.78 -15.21 -9.58
C THR A 195 15.10 -15.49 -10.92
N VAL A 196 14.07 -16.33 -10.90
CA VAL A 196 13.26 -16.75 -12.06
C VAL A 196 11.78 -16.73 -11.72
N PHE A 197 10.94 -16.54 -12.73
CA PHE A 197 9.50 -16.73 -12.62
C PHE A 197 9.16 -18.22 -12.75
N GLY A 198 8.05 -18.65 -12.16
CA GLY A 198 7.68 -20.05 -12.14
C GLY A 198 6.25 -20.25 -11.63
N PRO A 199 5.95 -21.37 -10.94
CA PRO A 199 4.58 -21.77 -10.63
C PRO A 199 3.93 -20.99 -9.49
N ARG A 200 4.63 -20.01 -8.90
CA ARG A 200 4.12 -19.19 -7.80
C ARG A 200 3.81 -17.79 -8.30
N LEU A 201 2.83 -17.16 -7.67
CA LEU A 201 2.50 -15.75 -7.91
C LEU A 201 3.71 -14.89 -7.56
N ALA A 202 4.19 -14.11 -8.52
CA ALA A 202 5.27 -13.17 -8.31
C ALA A 202 4.72 -11.75 -8.15
N LEU A 203 5.50 -10.89 -7.52
CA LEU A 203 5.23 -9.47 -7.37
C LEU A 203 6.44 -8.70 -7.90
N ILE A 204 6.19 -7.76 -8.81
CA ILE A 204 7.17 -6.74 -9.18
C ILE A 204 6.78 -5.47 -8.43
N ALA A 205 7.59 -5.08 -7.45
CA ALA A 205 7.36 -3.90 -6.61
C ALA A 205 8.37 -2.81 -6.92
N VAL A 206 7.91 -1.56 -7.00
CA VAL A 206 8.70 -0.41 -7.42
C VAL A 206 8.54 0.72 -6.41
N ALA A 207 9.64 1.40 -6.13
CA ALA A 207 9.63 2.77 -5.63
C ALA A 207 10.50 3.65 -6.52
N ALA A 208 9.98 4.83 -6.86
CA ALA A 208 10.69 5.80 -7.68
C ALA A 208 10.33 7.22 -7.28
N PHE A 209 11.28 8.12 -7.41
CA PHE A 209 11.13 9.55 -7.19
C PHE A 209 10.82 10.26 -8.50
N PHE A 210 9.86 11.17 -8.47
CA PHE A 210 9.69 12.20 -9.48
C PHE A 210 9.84 13.57 -8.79
N GLY A 211 10.97 14.22 -9.02
CA GLY A 211 11.43 15.31 -8.16
C GLY A 211 11.70 14.81 -6.74
N SER A 212 11.13 15.47 -5.73
CA SER A 212 11.21 15.04 -4.33
C SER A 212 10.14 14.03 -3.92
N VAL A 213 9.16 13.75 -4.78
CA VAL A 213 8.01 12.91 -4.41
C VAL A 213 8.33 11.44 -4.68
N ARG A 214 8.37 10.64 -3.60
CA ARG A 214 8.55 9.18 -3.68
C ARG A 214 7.21 8.49 -3.92
N LEU A 215 7.06 7.89 -5.10
CA LEU A 215 5.90 7.08 -5.47
C LEU A 215 6.23 5.60 -5.32
N ILE A 216 5.22 4.80 -5.00
CA ILE A 216 5.30 3.34 -4.97
C ILE A 216 4.19 2.76 -5.83
N ASP A 217 4.48 1.63 -6.46
CA ASP A 217 3.50 0.83 -7.18
C ASP A 217 3.99 -0.61 -7.24
N ASN A 218 3.10 -1.52 -7.61
CA ASN A 218 3.43 -2.92 -7.82
C ASN A 218 2.47 -3.58 -8.81
N ILE A 219 2.87 -4.75 -9.30
CA ILE A 219 2.00 -5.62 -10.09
C ILE A 219 2.23 -7.08 -9.74
N GLU A 220 1.15 -7.81 -9.56
CA GLU A 220 1.16 -9.26 -9.47
C GLU A 220 1.38 -9.85 -10.87
N VAL A 221 2.28 -10.82 -10.96
CA VAL A 221 2.55 -11.59 -12.19
C VAL A 221 2.09 -13.02 -11.94
N PRO A 222 1.12 -13.52 -12.71
CA PRO A 222 0.57 -14.86 -12.51
C PRO A 222 1.65 -15.93 -12.67
N PRO A 223 1.44 -17.12 -12.08
CA PRO A 223 2.28 -18.29 -12.33
C PRO A 223 2.51 -18.52 -13.82
N VAL A 224 3.76 -18.79 -14.19
CA VAL A 224 4.16 -19.22 -15.53
C VAL A 224 4.63 -20.66 -15.47
N GLU A 225 4.33 -21.43 -16.52
CA GLU A 225 4.89 -22.77 -16.68
C GLU A 225 6.42 -22.66 -16.85
N ALA A 226 7.16 -23.55 -16.19
CA ALA A 226 8.62 -23.57 -16.18
C ALA A 226 9.19 -24.18 -17.48
#